data_AF-A0A379W8X9-F1
#
_entry.id   AF-A0A379W8X9-F1
#
_cell.length_a   1.000
_cell.length_b   1.000
_cell.length_c   1.000
_cell.angle_alpha   90.00
_cell.angle_beta   90.00
_cell.angle_gamma   90.00
#
_symmetry.space_group_name_H-M   'P 1'
#
loop_
_entity.id
_entity.type
_entity.pdbx_description
1 polymer ?
#
loop_
_entity_poly.entity_id
_entity_poly.type
_entity_poly.pdbx_seq_one_letter_code
_entity_poly.pdbx_strand_id
1 'polypeptide(L)'
;MKIVGAEVFVTCPGRNFVTLKITTEDGITGLGDATLNGRELPVASYLTDHLCPQLIGRDARRIEDIWQFFYKGAYWRRGPVTMSAISAVDMALWDIKAKAANMPLYQLLGGASREGVMVYCHTTGHTIDDVLEDYARHKEQGFKAIRVQCGVPGMKTTYGMAKGKGLAYEPATKGQWPEEQLWSTEKYLDFTPKLFDAVRNTFGFNEHLLHDMHHRLTPIEAARFGKRIEDYRLFWMEDPTPAENQACFRLIRQHTVTPIAVGEVFNSIWDCKQLIEEQLIDYIRTTLTHAGGITGCAALPILPRSTRCVPVRMGRPICRRFVWPLHYISTCGCLTLACRSLWATPNRCWRFSRITGRSRRLYASGRQARTGH
;
A
#
# COMPACT_ATOMS: atom_id res chain seq x y z
N MET A 1 -10.53 27.38 13.72
CA MET A 1 -10.28 26.07 13.05
C MET A 1 -11.52 25.30 12.59
N LYS A 2 -12.49 25.97 11.96
CA LYS A 2 -13.42 25.35 11.00
C LYS A 2 -12.69 25.01 9.70
N ILE A 3 -13.21 24.04 8.95
CA ILE A 3 -12.80 23.72 7.59
C ILE A 3 -13.49 24.69 6.61
N VAL A 4 -12.71 25.32 5.73
CA VAL A 4 -13.18 26.26 4.70
C VAL A 4 -12.87 25.81 3.28
N GLY A 5 -11.99 24.82 3.11
CA GLY A 5 -11.68 24.20 1.82
C GLY A 5 -11.42 22.71 1.96
N ALA A 6 -11.87 21.93 0.98
CA ALA A 6 -11.68 20.49 0.87
C ALA A 6 -11.53 20.14 -0.62
N GLU A 7 -10.29 20.08 -1.11
CA GLU A 7 -9.96 20.02 -2.54
C GLU A 7 -9.32 18.67 -2.90
N VAL A 8 -9.78 18.03 -3.99
CA VAL A 8 -9.21 16.78 -4.49
C VAL A 8 -8.31 17.06 -5.69
N PHE A 9 -7.10 16.51 -5.65
CA PHE A 9 -6.12 16.59 -6.73
C PHE A 9 -5.85 15.19 -7.30
N VAL A 10 -5.94 15.06 -8.62
CA VAL A 10 -5.54 13.85 -9.37
C VAL A 10 -4.34 14.22 -10.24
N THR A 11 -3.28 13.40 -10.20
CA THR A 11 -2.04 13.67 -10.95
C THR A 11 -1.37 12.36 -11.40
N CYS A 12 -0.53 12.43 -12.43
CA CYS A 12 0.17 11.26 -12.99
C CYS A 12 1.68 11.53 -13.28
N PRO A 13 2.51 11.81 -12.25
CA PRO A 13 3.96 11.94 -12.40
C PRO A 13 4.60 10.56 -12.56
N GLY A 14 4.42 9.94 -13.73
CA GLY A 14 4.81 8.56 -14.01
C GLY A 14 3.66 7.56 -13.80
N ARG A 15 3.03 7.58 -12.61
CA ARG A 15 1.85 6.77 -12.24
C ARG A 15 0.77 7.63 -11.57
N ASN A 16 -0.48 7.13 -11.55
CA ASN A 16 -1.62 7.84 -10.96
C ASN A 16 -1.50 7.98 -9.44
N PHE A 17 -1.92 9.15 -8.94
CA PHE A 17 -2.11 9.46 -7.52
C PHE A 17 -3.35 10.34 -7.31
N VAL A 18 -4.03 10.17 -6.18
CA VAL A 18 -5.14 11.02 -5.70
C VAL A 18 -4.80 11.54 -4.31
N THR A 19 -4.93 12.85 -4.11
CA THR A 19 -4.62 13.52 -2.84
C THR A 19 -5.76 14.44 -2.45
N LEU A 20 -6.26 14.31 -1.22
CA LEU A 20 -7.14 15.29 -0.58
C LEU A 20 -6.28 16.38 0.09
N LYS A 21 -6.70 17.63 -0.06
CA LYS A 21 -6.24 18.76 0.75
C LYS A 21 -7.40 19.34 1.54
N ILE A 22 -7.21 19.52 2.85
CA ILE A 22 -8.14 20.26 3.73
C ILE A 22 -7.49 21.59 4.10
N THR A 23 -8.28 22.67 4.12
CA THR A 23 -7.85 24.03 4.48
C THR A 23 -8.74 24.56 5.61
N THR A 24 -8.16 25.10 6.69
CA THR A 24 -8.90 25.69 7.82
C THR A 24 -9.04 27.20 7.71
N GLU A 25 -10.00 27.78 8.45
CA GLU A 25 -10.20 29.25 8.51
C GLU A 25 -8.96 30.00 9.03
N ASP A 26 -8.13 29.34 9.84
CA ASP A 26 -6.86 29.87 10.38
C ASP A 26 -5.67 29.63 9.41
N GLY A 27 -5.93 29.24 8.16
CA GLY A 27 -4.93 29.06 7.10
C GLY A 27 -4.12 27.75 7.16
N ILE A 28 -4.29 26.93 8.20
CA ILE A 28 -3.59 25.64 8.30
C ILE A 28 -4.12 24.69 7.22
N THR A 29 -3.22 23.93 6.59
CA THR A 29 -3.56 22.96 5.54
C THR A 29 -3.08 21.55 5.88
N GLY A 30 -3.91 20.57 5.57
CA GLY A 30 -3.66 19.14 5.75
C GLY A 30 -3.70 18.38 4.43
N LEU A 31 -2.86 17.38 4.27
CA LEU A 31 -2.83 16.49 3.11
C LEU A 31 -3.10 15.03 3.50
N GLY A 32 -3.90 14.34 2.69
CA GLY A 32 -4.15 12.90 2.84
C GLY A 32 -4.16 12.20 1.49
N ASP A 33 -3.57 11.01 1.43
CA ASP A 33 -3.58 10.16 0.25
C ASP A 33 -4.94 9.43 0.11
N ALA A 34 -5.42 9.33 -1.13
CA ALA A 34 -6.65 8.61 -1.49
C ALA A 34 -6.41 7.64 -2.66
N THR A 35 -5.17 7.31 -2.97
CA THR A 35 -4.81 6.52 -4.17
C THR A 35 -5.24 5.06 -4.02
N LEU A 36 -6.23 4.64 -4.83
CA LEU A 36 -6.63 3.24 -5.02
C LEU A 36 -6.23 2.78 -6.42
N ASN A 37 -5.21 1.93 -6.51
CA ASN A 37 -4.52 1.58 -7.76
C ASN A 37 -5.49 0.99 -8.81
N GLY A 38 -5.56 1.60 -10.01
CA GLY A 38 -6.46 1.18 -11.09
C GLY A 38 -7.96 1.44 -10.84
N ARG A 39 -8.32 2.09 -9.72
CA ARG A 39 -9.69 2.52 -9.35
C ARG A 39 -9.64 3.90 -8.69
N GLU A 40 -8.76 4.78 -9.16
CA GLU A 40 -8.48 6.09 -8.57
C GLU A 40 -9.67 7.06 -8.68
N LEU A 41 -10.32 7.11 -9.86
CA LEU A 41 -11.41 8.05 -10.13
C LEU A 41 -12.67 7.80 -9.27
N PRO A 42 -13.10 6.55 -9.00
CA PRO A 42 -14.10 6.26 -7.98
C PRO A 42 -13.83 6.91 -6.61
N VAL A 43 -12.59 6.90 -6.12
CA VAL A 43 -12.25 7.55 -4.84
C VAL A 43 -12.25 9.08 -4.96
N ALA A 44 -11.73 9.60 -6.08
CA ALA A 44 -11.74 11.04 -6.34
C ALA A 44 -13.17 11.60 -6.43
N SER A 45 -14.12 10.86 -7.02
CA SER A 45 -15.55 11.18 -7.04
C SER A 45 -16.17 11.05 -5.64
N TYR A 46 -15.97 9.94 -4.94
CA TYR A 46 -16.49 9.75 -3.57
C TYR A 46 -16.04 10.85 -2.60
N LEU A 47 -14.81 11.35 -2.75
CA LEU A 47 -14.36 12.56 -2.07
C LEU A 47 -15.06 13.82 -2.56
N THR A 48 -14.94 14.15 -3.85
CA THR A 48 -15.38 15.44 -4.42
C THR A 48 -16.90 15.65 -4.32
N ASP A 49 -17.68 14.61 -4.65
CA ASP A 49 -19.11 14.70 -4.88
C ASP A 49 -19.93 14.39 -3.61
N HIS A 50 -19.32 13.81 -2.57
CA HIS A 50 -20.03 13.37 -1.35
C HIS A 50 -19.36 13.88 -0.06
N LEU A 51 -18.07 13.59 0.16
CA LEU A 51 -17.40 13.87 1.44
C LEU A 51 -16.95 15.34 1.60
N CYS A 52 -16.34 15.93 0.58
CA CYS A 52 -15.85 17.31 0.61
C CYS A 52 -16.95 18.35 0.92
N PRO A 53 -18.16 18.29 0.32
CA PRO A 53 -19.26 19.18 0.69
C PRO A 53 -19.68 19.06 2.16
N GLN A 54 -19.60 17.85 2.73
CA GLN A 54 -19.98 17.55 4.12
C GLN A 54 -18.88 17.88 5.15
N LEU A 55 -17.67 18.23 4.71
CA LEU A 55 -16.58 18.71 5.56
C LEU A 55 -16.66 20.22 5.84
N ILE A 56 -17.21 21.02 4.93
CA ILE A 56 -17.21 22.48 5.05
C ILE A 56 -17.97 22.92 6.31
N GLY A 57 -17.38 23.86 7.06
CA GLY A 57 -17.92 24.38 8.32
C GLY A 57 -17.69 23.49 9.55
N ARG A 58 -17.24 22.23 9.39
CA ARG A 58 -16.90 21.36 10.54
C ARG A 58 -15.63 21.83 11.25
N ASP A 59 -15.53 21.51 12.53
CA ASP A 59 -14.32 21.73 13.34
C ASP A 59 -13.27 20.64 13.03
N ALA A 60 -12.14 21.04 12.44
CA ALA A 60 -11.07 20.10 12.05
C ALA A 60 -10.42 19.37 13.23
N ARG A 61 -10.60 19.85 14.47
CA ARG A 61 -10.01 19.25 15.67
C ARG A 61 -10.72 17.94 16.07
N ARG A 62 -12.00 17.77 15.69
CA ARG A 62 -12.87 16.62 16.00
C ARG A 62 -12.62 15.43 15.06
N ILE A 63 -11.38 14.94 14.96
CA ILE A 63 -11.01 13.86 14.02
C ILE A 63 -11.88 12.60 14.21
N GLU A 64 -11.99 12.10 15.43
CA GLU A 64 -12.80 10.91 15.76
C GLU A 64 -14.27 11.08 15.35
N ASP A 65 -14.87 12.24 15.62
CA ASP A 65 -16.25 12.55 15.23
C ASP A 65 -16.43 12.50 13.71
N ILE A 66 -15.50 13.06 12.94
CA ILE A 66 -15.53 13.10 11.48
C ILE A 66 -15.31 11.69 10.90
N TRP A 67 -14.39 10.92 11.49
CA TRP A 67 -14.14 9.51 11.14
C TRP A 67 -15.40 8.66 11.37
N GLN A 68 -15.98 8.74 12.56
CA GLN A 68 -17.20 8.02 12.93
C GLN A 68 -18.40 8.47 12.10
N PHE A 69 -18.52 9.78 11.81
CA PHE A 69 -19.56 10.34 10.96
C PHE A 69 -19.50 9.75 9.55
N PHE A 70 -18.33 9.73 8.88
CA PHE A 70 -18.25 9.16 7.54
C PHE A 70 -18.34 7.62 7.55
N TYR A 71 -17.69 6.93 8.49
CA TYR A 71 -17.72 5.46 8.54
C TYR A 71 -19.12 4.89 8.87
N LYS A 72 -19.88 5.53 9.77
CA LYS A 72 -21.24 5.08 10.14
C LYS A 72 -22.32 5.73 9.28
N GLY A 73 -22.19 7.01 8.98
CA GLY A 73 -23.16 7.83 8.23
C GLY A 73 -23.19 7.57 6.73
N ALA A 74 -22.16 6.96 6.15
CA ALA A 74 -22.23 6.40 4.79
C ALA A 74 -23.29 5.29 4.65
N TYR A 75 -23.78 4.74 5.77
CA TYR A 75 -24.68 3.57 5.89
C TYR A 75 -24.08 2.26 5.35
N TRP A 76 -23.63 2.26 4.10
CA TRP A 76 -22.85 1.23 3.44
C TRP A 76 -21.39 1.28 3.92
N ARG A 77 -21.06 0.46 4.92
CA ARG A 77 -19.75 0.50 5.62
C ARG A 77 -18.69 -0.40 4.96
N ARG A 78 -17.41 -0.06 5.20
CA ARG A 78 -16.22 -0.72 4.59
C ARG A 78 -16.19 -0.58 3.06
N GLY A 79 -15.29 -1.32 2.42
CA GLY A 79 -15.06 -1.34 0.98
C GLY A 79 -13.90 -0.43 0.58
N PRO A 80 -13.09 -0.82 -0.42
CA PRO A 80 -11.83 -0.14 -0.72
C PRO A 80 -12.01 1.32 -1.14
N VAL A 81 -13.10 1.67 -1.83
CA VAL A 81 -13.38 3.06 -2.24
C VAL A 81 -13.76 3.92 -1.01
N THR A 82 -14.74 3.47 -0.24
CA THR A 82 -15.22 4.12 1.00
C THR A 82 -14.07 4.39 1.97
N MET A 83 -13.27 3.35 2.24
CA MET A 83 -12.19 3.45 3.22
C MET A 83 -11.03 4.31 2.68
N SER A 84 -10.69 4.24 1.38
CA SER A 84 -9.70 5.15 0.78
C SER A 84 -10.07 6.62 0.93
N ALA A 85 -11.36 6.96 0.80
CA ALA A 85 -11.85 8.31 1.00
C ALA A 85 -11.80 8.73 2.49
N ILE A 86 -12.23 7.86 3.42
CA ILE A 86 -12.18 8.12 4.87
C ILE A 86 -10.72 8.31 5.34
N SER A 87 -9.80 7.46 4.88
CA SER A 87 -8.37 7.57 5.19
C SER A 87 -7.76 8.90 4.75
N ALA A 88 -8.15 9.41 3.58
CA ALA A 88 -7.67 10.69 3.06
C ALA A 88 -8.13 11.86 3.94
N VAL A 89 -9.37 11.83 4.42
CA VAL A 89 -9.89 12.79 5.40
C VAL A 89 -9.11 12.68 6.71
N ASP A 90 -8.99 11.48 7.27
CA ASP A 90 -8.34 11.24 8.55
C ASP A 90 -6.87 11.70 8.57
N MET A 91 -6.09 11.32 7.54
CA MET A 91 -4.69 11.76 7.38
C MET A 91 -4.56 13.28 7.30
N ALA A 92 -5.42 13.94 6.51
CA ALA A 92 -5.39 15.40 6.38
C ALA A 92 -5.73 16.11 7.70
N LEU A 93 -6.66 15.57 8.49
CA LEU A 93 -7.01 16.14 9.79
C LEU A 93 -5.93 15.90 10.86
N TRP A 94 -5.25 14.75 10.84
CA TRP A 94 -4.09 14.49 11.71
C TRP A 94 -2.87 15.34 11.34
N ASP A 95 -2.65 15.60 10.04
CA ASP A 95 -1.64 16.55 9.56
C ASP A 95 -1.93 17.98 10.04
N ILE A 96 -3.19 18.45 9.92
CA ILE A 96 -3.64 19.72 10.54
C ILE A 96 -3.38 19.75 12.05
N LYS A 97 -3.71 18.67 12.77
CA LYS A 97 -3.55 18.60 14.23
C LYS A 97 -2.07 18.61 14.66
N ALA A 98 -1.19 17.92 13.92
CA ALA A 98 0.26 17.94 14.16
C ALA A 98 0.86 19.33 13.91
N LYS A 99 0.48 19.98 12.80
CA LYS A 99 0.88 21.36 12.48
C LYS A 99 0.38 22.37 13.51
N ALA A 100 -0.88 22.26 13.95
CA ALA A 100 -1.46 23.12 14.97
C ALA A 100 -0.79 22.96 16.35
N ALA A 101 -0.25 21.77 16.65
CA ALA A 101 0.54 21.51 17.86
C ALA A 101 2.03 21.91 17.73
N ASN A 102 2.47 22.35 16.54
CA ASN A 102 3.89 22.56 16.18
C ASN A 102 4.78 21.35 16.53
N MET A 103 4.29 20.13 16.27
CA MET A 103 4.98 18.89 16.58
C MET A 103 4.94 17.94 15.38
N PRO A 104 6.01 17.15 15.13
CA PRO A 104 5.92 16.06 14.16
C PRO A 104 4.90 15.03 14.65
N LEU A 105 4.02 14.56 13.77
CA LEU A 105 2.85 13.72 14.08
C LEU A 105 3.13 12.55 15.03
N TYR A 106 4.34 11.96 14.95
CA TYR A 106 4.69 10.85 15.84
C TYR A 106 4.68 11.24 17.32
N GLN A 107 4.94 12.49 17.71
CA GLN A 107 4.93 12.91 19.12
C GLN A 107 3.50 12.85 19.71
N LEU A 108 2.51 13.38 18.98
CA LEU A 108 1.08 13.34 19.35
C LEU A 108 0.58 11.91 19.57
N LEU A 109 1.13 10.95 18.82
CA LEU A 109 0.78 9.53 18.90
C LEU A 109 1.59 8.78 19.99
N GLY A 110 2.28 9.49 20.88
CA GLY A 110 2.92 8.94 22.08
C GLY A 110 4.42 8.65 21.97
N GLY A 111 5.22 9.58 21.43
CA GLY A 111 6.70 9.59 21.54
C GLY A 111 7.48 8.48 20.81
N ALA A 112 8.71 8.74 20.38
CA ALA A 112 9.49 7.75 19.61
C ALA A 112 9.75 6.46 20.42
N SER A 113 9.57 5.30 19.78
CA SER A 113 9.77 3.97 20.42
C SER A 113 10.95 3.18 19.84
N ARG A 114 11.75 3.84 19.00
CA ARG A 114 12.94 3.34 18.28
C ARG A 114 13.58 4.53 17.54
N GLU A 115 14.87 4.42 17.24
CA GLU A 115 15.64 5.46 16.54
C GLU A 115 15.45 5.40 15.01
N GLY A 116 15.58 4.19 14.44
CA GLY A 116 15.38 3.92 13.02
C GLY A 116 14.20 3.00 12.74
N VAL A 117 13.83 2.86 11.47
CA VAL A 117 12.76 1.95 11.02
C VAL A 117 13.28 1.09 9.88
N MET A 118 13.36 -0.22 10.11
CA MET A 118 13.80 -1.18 9.09
C MET A 118 12.79 -1.23 7.94
N VAL A 119 13.31 -1.27 6.72
CA VAL A 119 12.57 -1.37 5.46
C VAL A 119 13.13 -2.53 4.63
N TYR A 120 12.32 -3.04 3.70
CA TYR A 120 12.74 -4.06 2.75
C TYR A 120 12.72 -3.53 1.31
N CYS A 121 13.62 -4.05 0.47
CA CYS A 121 13.62 -3.83 -0.99
C CYS A 121 12.95 -5.00 -1.73
N HIS A 122 12.75 -4.84 -3.03
CA HIS A 122 12.31 -5.91 -3.94
C HIS A 122 13.46 -6.25 -4.88
N THR A 123 13.73 -7.54 -5.04
CA THR A 123 14.75 -8.10 -5.94
C THR A 123 14.08 -9.06 -6.92
N THR A 124 14.32 -8.87 -8.22
CA THR A 124 13.48 -9.47 -9.28
C THR A 124 14.30 -9.89 -10.50
N GLY A 125 14.15 -11.13 -10.96
CA GLY A 125 14.96 -11.70 -12.05
C GLY A 125 14.23 -12.76 -12.87
N HIS A 126 14.65 -12.96 -14.14
CA HIS A 126 14.06 -14.00 -15.00
C HIS A 126 14.66 -15.37 -14.72
N THR A 127 15.93 -15.42 -14.32
CA THR A 127 16.59 -16.61 -13.76
C THR A 127 16.86 -16.43 -12.27
N ILE A 128 17.31 -17.50 -11.60
CA ILE A 128 17.82 -17.42 -10.22
C ILE A 128 19.04 -16.49 -10.18
N ASP A 129 19.93 -16.57 -11.18
CA ASP A 129 21.15 -15.76 -11.24
C ASP A 129 20.87 -14.26 -11.34
N ASP A 130 19.87 -13.83 -12.13
CA ASP A 130 19.39 -12.45 -12.14
C ASP A 130 18.99 -11.96 -10.73
N VAL A 131 18.36 -12.84 -9.94
CA VAL A 131 17.95 -12.51 -8.56
C VAL A 131 19.17 -12.47 -7.64
N LEU A 132 20.15 -13.35 -7.80
CA LEU A 132 21.39 -13.33 -7.01
C LEU A 132 22.20 -12.04 -7.28
N GLU A 133 22.32 -11.62 -8.55
CA GLU A 133 22.92 -10.32 -8.93
C GLU A 133 22.20 -9.15 -8.25
N ASP A 134 20.87 -9.09 -8.35
CA ASP A 134 20.08 -8.00 -7.78
C ASP A 134 20.05 -8.04 -6.24
N TYR A 135 20.18 -9.22 -5.63
CA TYR A 135 20.31 -9.41 -4.19
C TYR A 135 21.65 -8.87 -3.67
N ALA A 136 22.76 -9.19 -4.36
CA ALA A 136 24.07 -8.64 -4.03
C ALA A 136 24.04 -7.10 -4.08
N ARG A 137 23.50 -6.53 -5.16
CA ARG A 137 23.32 -5.08 -5.35
C ARG A 137 22.54 -4.40 -4.22
N HIS A 138 21.52 -5.04 -3.67
CA HIS A 138 20.75 -4.50 -2.55
C HIS A 138 21.40 -4.76 -1.17
N LYS A 139 22.15 -5.85 -1.02
CA LYS A 139 22.96 -6.14 0.18
C LYS A 139 24.10 -5.12 0.33
N GLU A 140 24.74 -4.72 -0.77
CA GLU A 140 25.72 -3.62 -0.83
C GLU A 140 25.11 -2.26 -0.46
N GLN A 141 23.87 -1.99 -0.86
CA GLN A 141 23.09 -0.81 -0.41
C GLN A 141 22.69 -0.87 1.08
N GLY A 142 23.06 -1.93 1.80
CA GLY A 142 22.87 -2.06 3.24
C GLY A 142 21.49 -2.54 3.67
N PHE A 143 20.61 -2.96 2.75
CA PHE A 143 19.29 -3.49 3.10
C PHE A 143 19.41 -4.72 4.01
N LYS A 144 18.74 -4.67 5.17
CA LYS A 144 18.70 -5.78 6.15
C LYS A 144 17.55 -6.76 5.91
N ALA A 145 16.61 -6.39 5.04
CA ALA A 145 15.49 -7.20 4.61
C ALA A 145 15.30 -7.07 3.10
N ILE A 146 15.12 -8.20 2.40
CA ILE A 146 15.09 -8.28 0.94
C ILE A 146 13.98 -9.24 0.51
N ARG A 147 13.06 -8.80 -0.37
CA ARG A 147 12.00 -9.64 -0.92
C ARG A 147 12.39 -10.17 -2.29
N VAL A 148 12.55 -11.49 -2.42
CA VAL A 148 12.95 -12.15 -3.66
C VAL A 148 11.75 -12.63 -4.48
N GLN A 149 11.79 -12.36 -5.79
CA GLN A 149 10.85 -12.88 -6.79
C GLN A 149 11.62 -13.32 -8.04
N CYS A 150 11.21 -14.43 -8.65
CA CYS A 150 11.88 -15.00 -9.82
C CYS A 150 10.87 -15.48 -10.86
N GLY A 151 11.22 -15.36 -12.14
CA GLY A 151 10.51 -16.02 -13.23
C GLY A 151 10.51 -17.54 -13.05
N VAL A 152 9.33 -18.17 -13.16
CA VAL A 152 9.19 -19.63 -13.09
C VAL A 152 9.40 -20.22 -14.50
N PRO A 153 10.34 -21.17 -14.70
CA PRO A 153 10.58 -21.80 -15.99
C PRO A 153 9.30 -22.40 -16.62
N GLY A 154 9.08 -22.09 -17.90
CA GLY A 154 7.89 -22.54 -18.62
C GLY A 154 6.58 -21.84 -18.21
N MET A 155 6.65 -20.67 -17.55
CA MET A 155 5.55 -19.70 -17.46
C MET A 155 5.94 -18.41 -18.20
N LYS A 156 5.04 -17.84 -19.01
CA LYS A 156 5.34 -16.64 -19.82
C LYS A 156 5.41 -15.36 -18.99
N THR A 157 4.64 -15.30 -17.91
CA THR A 157 4.57 -14.17 -16.97
C THR A 157 4.41 -14.71 -15.56
N THR A 158 4.90 -13.95 -14.58
CA THR A 158 4.80 -14.22 -13.15
C THR A 158 4.66 -12.88 -12.42
N TYR A 159 4.03 -12.88 -11.23
CA TYR A 159 3.94 -11.65 -10.43
C TYR A 159 5.35 -11.23 -9.97
N GLY A 160 5.57 -9.92 -9.81
CA GLY A 160 6.78 -9.37 -9.20
C GLY A 160 7.89 -9.07 -10.19
N MET A 161 7.75 -9.53 -11.44
CA MET A 161 8.69 -9.26 -12.53
C MET A 161 8.68 -7.79 -12.94
N ALA A 162 9.82 -7.10 -12.79
CA ALA A 162 10.03 -5.77 -13.38
C ALA A 162 9.95 -5.84 -14.91
N LYS A 163 9.47 -4.77 -15.56
CA LYS A 163 9.31 -4.69 -17.03
C LYS A 163 10.63 -4.45 -17.80
N GLY A 164 11.77 -4.59 -17.12
CA GLY A 164 13.12 -4.43 -17.65
C GLY A 164 14.15 -4.55 -16.53
N LYS A 165 15.32 -5.12 -16.81
CA LYS A 165 16.37 -5.40 -15.80
C LYS A 165 16.77 -4.10 -15.08
N GLY A 166 16.71 -4.13 -13.74
CA GLY A 166 17.04 -2.99 -12.87
C GLY A 166 15.95 -1.93 -12.66
N LEU A 167 14.79 -2.02 -13.33
CA LEU A 167 13.65 -1.11 -13.10
C LEU A 167 12.84 -1.50 -11.85
N ALA A 168 12.15 -0.52 -11.27
CA ALA A 168 11.21 -0.79 -10.17
C ALA A 168 9.97 -1.56 -10.67
N TYR A 169 9.44 -2.46 -9.82
CA TYR A 169 8.20 -3.18 -10.10
C TYR A 169 6.99 -2.23 -10.13
N GLU A 170 6.32 -2.15 -11.29
CA GLU A 170 5.08 -1.39 -11.49
C GLU A 170 4.03 -2.30 -12.15
N PRO A 171 3.07 -2.85 -11.38
CA PRO A 171 2.03 -3.73 -11.90
C PRO A 171 0.93 -2.97 -12.66
N ALA A 172 0.75 -1.66 -12.42
CA ALA A 172 -0.29 -0.87 -13.08
C ALA A 172 0.11 -0.56 -14.54
N THR A 173 -0.45 -1.34 -15.46
CA THR A 173 -0.17 -1.25 -16.90
C THR A 173 -0.84 0.00 -17.48
N LYS A 174 -0.19 0.67 -18.45
CA LYS A 174 -0.78 1.83 -19.13
C LYS A 174 -1.60 1.35 -20.32
N GLY A 175 -2.91 1.22 -20.12
CA GLY A 175 -3.85 0.79 -21.16
C GLY A 175 -5.31 0.94 -20.72
N GLN A 176 -6.22 0.44 -21.56
CA GLN A 176 -7.65 0.33 -21.24
C GLN A 176 -7.99 -1.01 -20.57
N TRP A 177 -7.17 -2.04 -20.79
CA TRP A 177 -7.37 -3.41 -20.35
C TRP A 177 -6.21 -3.85 -19.43
N PRO A 178 -6.46 -4.70 -18.42
CA PRO A 178 -5.39 -5.36 -17.66
C PRO A 178 -4.49 -6.24 -18.56
N GLU A 179 -3.25 -6.46 -18.15
CA GLU A 179 -2.42 -7.54 -18.72
C GLU A 179 -2.91 -8.89 -18.20
N GLU A 180 -3.22 -9.82 -19.10
CA GLU A 180 -3.52 -11.21 -18.74
C GLU A 180 -2.24 -11.99 -18.43
N GLN A 181 -2.25 -12.78 -17.35
CA GLN A 181 -1.09 -13.54 -16.89
C GLN A 181 -1.47 -15.00 -16.64
N LEU A 182 -0.82 -15.91 -17.36
CA LEU A 182 -1.04 -17.36 -17.21
C LEU A 182 -0.29 -17.88 -15.99
N TRP A 183 -0.95 -18.72 -15.19
CA TRP A 183 -0.41 -19.28 -13.96
C TRP A 183 -0.51 -20.82 -13.93
N SER A 184 0.44 -21.46 -13.25
CA SER A 184 0.45 -22.88 -12.89
C SER A 184 1.06 -23.00 -11.50
N THR A 185 0.26 -23.47 -10.56
CA THR A 185 0.65 -23.62 -9.16
C THR A 185 1.73 -24.69 -8.99
N GLU A 186 1.64 -25.76 -9.77
CA GLU A 186 2.54 -26.92 -9.75
C GLU A 186 3.98 -26.49 -10.07
N LYS A 187 4.15 -25.76 -11.18
CA LYS A 187 5.45 -25.24 -11.60
C LYS A 187 6.05 -24.29 -10.56
N TYR A 188 5.22 -23.44 -9.95
CA TYR A 188 5.66 -22.54 -8.88
C TYR A 188 6.11 -23.31 -7.63
N LEU A 189 5.31 -24.29 -7.17
CA LEU A 189 5.63 -25.11 -6.00
C LEU A 189 6.95 -25.89 -6.15
N ASP A 190 7.28 -26.37 -7.35
CA ASP A 190 8.48 -27.17 -7.63
C ASP A 190 9.71 -26.37 -8.06
N PHE A 191 9.53 -25.09 -8.41
CA PHE A 191 10.63 -24.18 -8.71
C PHE A 191 11.01 -23.31 -7.51
N THR A 192 10.06 -22.60 -6.93
CA THR A 192 10.33 -21.47 -6.03
C THR A 192 11.15 -21.81 -4.77
N PRO A 193 11.05 -23.00 -4.13
CA PRO A 193 11.98 -23.37 -3.05
C PRO A 193 13.47 -23.32 -3.44
N LYS A 194 13.80 -23.61 -4.71
CA LYS A 194 15.17 -23.58 -5.24
C LYS A 194 15.76 -22.16 -5.30
N LEU A 195 14.90 -21.14 -5.39
CA LEU A 195 15.32 -19.74 -5.30
C LEU A 195 15.85 -19.42 -3.90
N PHE A 196 15.15 -19.87 -2.85
CA PHE A 196 15.56 -19.63 -1.47
C PHE A 196 16.81 -20.44 -1.11
N ASP A 197 16.91 -21.67 -1.61
CA ASP A 197 18.11 -22.50 -1.51
C ASP A 197 19.34 -21.78 -2.08
N ALA A 198 19.28 -21.35 -3.34
CA ALA A 198 20.35 -20.59 -3.98
C ALA A 198 20.71 -19.31 -3.19
N VAL A 199 19.72 -18.50 -2.81
CA VAL A 199 19.95 -17.28 -2.02
C VAL A 199 20.61 -17.57 -0.67
N ARG A 200 20.22 -18.64 0.04
CA ARG A 200 20.83 -19.00 1.33
C ARG A 200 22.21 -19.63 1.17
N ASN A 201 22.43 -20.43 0.15
CA ASN A 201 23.75 -21.01 -0.15
C ASN A 201 24.76 -19.96 -0.62
N THR A 202 24.32 -18.91 -1.33
CA THR A 202 25.19 -17.79 -1.76
C THR A 202 25.41 -16.72 -0.68
N PHE A 203 24.37 -16.32 0.06
CA PHE A 203 24.43 -15.13 0.93
C PHE A 203 24.29 -15.42 2.44
N GLY A 204 23.91 -16.64 2.82
CA GLY A 204 23.71 -17.05 4.21
C GLY A 204 22.42 -16.51 4.85
N PHE A 205 22.41 -16.51 6.19
CA PHE A 205 21.22 -16.28 7.00
C PHE A 205 21.16 -14.91 7.71
N ASN A 206 22.13 -14.01 7.43
CA ASN A 206 22.26 -12.72 8.11
C ASN A 206 21.12 -11.74 7.75
N GLU A 207 20.72 -11.72 6.48
CA GLU A 207 19.63 -10.87 6.00
C GLU A 207 18.26 -11.56 6.13
N HIS A 208 17.25 -10.76 6.43
CA HIS A 208 15.86 -11.18 6.46
C HIS A 208 15.34 -11.41 5.04
N LEU A 209 15.05 -12.67 4.70
CA LEU A 209 14.55 -13.06 3.38
C LEU A 209 13.02 -13.07 3.37
N LEU A 210 12.41 -12.32 2.47
CA LEU A 210 10.95 -12.23 2.31
C LEU A 210 10.54 -12.86 0.97
N HIS A 211 9.36 -13.46 0.92
CA HIS A 211 8.72 -13.88 -0.33
C HIS A 211 7.21 -13.64 -0.27
N ASP A 212 6.60 -13.55 -1.44
CA ASP A 212 5.21 -13.12 -1.59
C ASP A 212 4.51 -13.94 -2.70
N MET A 213 3.34 -14.45 -2.36
CA MET A 213 2.64 -15.54 -3.02
C MET A 213 1.38 -15.05 -3.74
N HIS A 214 1.01 -13.78 -3.56
CA HIS A 214 0.03 -13.04 -4.36
C HIS A 214 -1.32 -13.77 -4.56
N HIS A 215 -1.82 -14.36 -3.48
CA HIS A 215 -3.09 -15.08 -3.37
C HIS A 215 -3.22 -16.27 -4.35
N ARG A 216 -2.11 -16.85 -4.82
CA ARG A 216 -2.12 -17.84 -5.91
C ARG A 216 -2.35 -19.29 -5.49
N LEU A 217 -2.24 -19.63 -4.22
CA LEU A 217 -2.37 -21.01 -3.73
C LEU A 217 -3.69 -21.23 -2.99
N THR A 218 -4.16 -22.48 -2.98
CA THR A 218 -5.14 -22.92 -1.98
C THR A 218 -4.48 -23.09 -0.61
N PRO A 219 -5.26 -23.15 0.50
CA PRO A 219 -4.71 -23.32 1.85
C PRO A 219 -3.80 -24.53 2.03
N ILE A 220 -4.10 -25.66 1.40
CA ILE A 220 -3.29 -26.89 1.55
C ILE A 220 -2.01 -26.86 0.69
N GLU A 221 -2.02 -26.13 -0.42
CA GLU A 221 -0.82 -25.85 -1.21
C GLU A 221 0.08 -24.85 -0.51
N ALA A 222 -0.48 -23.82 0.14
CA ALA A 222 0.26 -22.88 0.98
C ALA A 222 0.86 -23.55 2.23
N ALA A 223 0.13 -24.47 2.86
CA ALA A 223 0.66 -25.34 3.91
C ALA A 223 1.86 -26.17 3.42
N ARG A 224 1.72 -26.84 2.27
CA ARG A 224 2.79 -27.62 1.62
C ARG A 224 3.99 -26.73 1.24
N PHE A 225 3.74 -25.53 0.73
CA PHE A 225 4.77 -24.58 0.32
C PHE A 225 5.56 -24.07 1.51
N GLY A 226 4.88 -23.56 2.54
CA GLY A 226 5.50 -23.07 3.78
C GLY A 226 6.37 -24.14 4.44
N LYS A 227 5.90 -25.40 4.46
CA LYS A 227 6.68 -26.54 4.98
C LYS A 227 7.90 -26.89 4.13
N ARG A 228 7.87 -26.66 2.81
CA ARG A 228 9.03 -26.86 1.91
C ARG A 228 10.10 -25.77 2.03
N ILE A 229 9.91 -24.74 2.85
CA ILE A 229 10.80 -23.56 2.90
C ILE A 229 11.25 -23.17 4.32
N GLU A 230 10.98 -24.00 5.33
CA GLU A 230 11.30 -23.75 6.74
C GLU A 230 12.81 -23.64 6.97
N ASP A 231 13.59 -24.50 6.31
CA ASP A 231 15.07 -24.52 6.36
C ASP A 231 15.70 -23.21 5.91
N TYR A 232 15.06 -22.49 4.98
CA TYR A 232 15.53 -21.18 4.49
C TYR A 232 15.18 -20.02 5.43
N ARG A 233 14.40 -20.28 6.49
CA ARG A 233 14.09 -19.34 7.58
C ARG A 233 13.69 -17.96 7.07
N LEU A 234 12.62 -17.92 6.28
CA LEU A 234 12.06 -16.65 5.78
C LEU A 234 11.57 -15.78 6.94
N PHE A 235 11.70 -14.47 6.77
CA PHE A 235 11.12 -13.46 7.66
C PHE A 235 9.59 -13.45 7.57
N TRP A 236 9.06 -13.69 6.37
CA TRP A 236 7.70 -14.14 6.11
C TRP A 236 7.54 -14.82 4.74
N MET A 237 6.47 -15.59 4.58
CA MET A 237 5.75 -15.77 3.32
C MET A 237 4.47 -14.92 3.34
N GLU A 238 4.22 -14.17 2.26
CA GLU A 238 3.19 -13.11 2.18
C GLU A 238 2.03 -13.49 1.26
N ASP A 239 0.81 -13.11 1.66
CA ASP A 239 -0.45 -13.28 0.94
C ASP A 239 -0.63 -14.69 0.30
N PRO A 240 -0.56 -15.78 1.10
CA PRO A 240 -0.51 -17.17 0.59
C PRO A 240 -1.74 -17.62 -0.22
N THR A 241 -2.93 -17.19 0.19
CA THR A 241 -4.25 -17.61 -0.32
C THR A 241 -5.21 -16.42 -0.24
N PRO A 242 -6.31 -16.37 -1.02
CA PRO A 242 -7.38 -15.42 -0.79
C PRO A 242 -7.92 -15.55 0.64
N ALA A 243 -8.25 -14.42 1.26
CA ALA A 243 -8.37 -14.26 2.71
C ALA A 243 -9.72 -13.71 3.18
N GLU A 244 -10.66 -13.50 2.27
CA GLU A 244 -12.05 -13.08 2.53
C GLU A 244 -12.76 -14.08 3.46
N ASN A 245 -12.46 -15.36 3.30
CA ASN A 245 -12.70 -16.38 4.32
C ASN A 245 -11.45 -16.53 5.19
N GLN A 246 -11.40 -15.78 6.30
CA GLN A 246 -10.25 -15.74 7.21
C GLN A 246 -9.89 -17.12 7.80
N ALA A 247 -10.86 -18.05 7.91
CA ALA A 247 -10.61 -19.41 8.39
C ALA A 247 -9.73 -20.24 7.43
N CYS A 248 -9.54 -19.83 6.17
CA CYS A 248 -8.62 -20.48 5.23
C CYS A 248 -7.17 -20.58 5.77
N PHE A 249 -6.73 -19.64 6.60
CA PHE A 249 -5.36 -19.63 7.12
C PHE A 249 -5.09 -20.71 8.20
N ARG A 250 -6.15 -21.35 8.74
CA ARG A 250 -6.02 -22.42 9.75
C ARG A 250 -5.16 -23.58 9.27
N LEU A 251 -5.44 -24.11 8.08
CA LEU A 251 -4.68 -25.22 7.49
C LEU A 251 -3.21 -24.87 7.25
N ILE A 252 -2.92 -23.61 6.90
CA ILE A 252 -1.55 -23.12 6.72
C ILE A 252 -0.84 -23.12 8.08
N ARG A 253 -1.45 -22.47 9.09
CA ARG A 253 -0.87 -22.34 10.43
C ARG A 253 -0.70 -23.65 11.19
N GLN A 254 -1.53 -24.65 10.88
CA GLN A 254 -1.45 -26.01 11.45
C GLN A 254 -0.31 -26.87 10.88
N HIS A 255 0.31 -26.47 9.76
CA HIS A 255 1.20 -27.33 8.99
C HIS A 255 2.58 -26.72 8.67
N THR A 256 2.83 -25.46 9.01
CA THR A 256 4.16 -24.85 8.89
C THR A 256 4.47 -23.86 10.01
N VAL A 257 5.76 -23.76 10.35
CA VAL A 257 6.34 -22.72 11.22
C VAL A 257 6.91 -21.53 10.45
N THR A 258 6.84 -21.53 9.11
CA THR A 258 7.21 -20.38 8.28
C THR A 258 6.31 -19.18 8.62
N PRO A 259 6.86 -18.00 8.99
CA PRO A 259 6.03 -16.89 9.43
C PRO A 259 5.10 -16.37 8.33
N ILE A 260 3.88 -16.03 8.68
CA ILE A 260 2.82 -15.69 7.71
C ILE A 260 2.52 -14.19 7.75
N ALA A 261 2.53 -13.55 6.59
CA ALA A 261 2.11 -12.17 6.41
C ALA A 261 0.90 -12.06 5.47
N VAL A 262 -0.03 -11.14 5.72
CA VAL A 262 -1.23 -10.95 4.88
C VAL A 262 -1.80 -9.55 4.96
N GLY A 263 -2.47 -9.10 3.90
CA GLY A 263 -3.53 -8.10 4.01
C GLY A 263 -3.30 -6.79 3.27
N GLU A 264 -2.66 -6.80 2.09
CA GLU A 264 -2.54 -5.58 1.27
C GLU A 264 -3.89 -5.04 0.77
N VAL A 265 -4.83 -5.96 0.54
CA VAL A 265 -6.19 -5.67 0.05
C VAL A 265 -7.19 -5.32 1.17
N PHE A 266 -6.79 -5.42 2.44
CA PHE A 266 -7.68 -5.20 3.58
C PHE A 266 -7.94 -3.72 3.84
N ASN A 267 -9.20 -3.42 4.16
CA ASN A 267 -9.69 -2.05 4.33
C ASN A 267 -10.33 -1.80 5.71
N SER A 268 -10.46 -2.83 6.54
CA SER A 268 -10.98 -2.70 7.90
C SER A 268 -10.45 -3.77 8.86
N ILE A 269 -10.53 -3.49 10.17
CA ILE A 269 -10.29 -4.46 11.25
C ILE A 269 -11.11 -5.75 11.05
N TRP A 270 -12.33 -5.63 10.53
CA TRP A 270 -13.24 -6.76 10.28
C TRP A 270 -12.69 -7.78 9.28
N ASP A 271 -11.77 -7.35 8.41
CA ASP A 271 -11.16 -8.17 7.36
C ASP A 271 -9.98 -9.00 7.90
N CYS A 272 -9.49 -8.70 9.12
CA CYS A 272 -8.35 -9.39 9.76
C CYS A 272 -8.55 -9.80 11.23
N LYS A 273 -9.70 -9.47 11.84
CA LYS A 273 -10.03 -9.78 13.25
C LYS A 273 -9.79 -11.25 13.60
N GLN A 274 -10.30 -12.17 12.79
CA GLN A 274 -10.18 -13.61 13.06
C GLN A 274 -8.75 -14.10 12.84
N LEU A 275 -8.07 -13.61 11.79
CA LEU A 275 -6.66 -13.93 11.52
C LEU A 275 -5.74 -13.58 12.70
N ILE A 276 -6.03 -12.45 13.36
CA ILE A 276 -5.31 -11.96 14.54
C ILE A 276 -5.69 -12.75 15.80
N GLU A 277 -6.99 -12.90 16.09
CA GLU A 277 -7.48 -13.54 17.32
C GLU A 277 -7.12 -15.03 17.40
N GLU A 278 -7.15 -15.75 16.27
CA GLU A 278 -6.74 -17.15 16.19
C GLU A 278 -5.21 -17.31 15.97
N GLN A 279 -4.43 -16.23 16.02
CA GLN A 279 -2.97 -16.21 15.83
C GLN A 279 -2.50 -16.89 14.52
N LEU A 280 -3.31 -16.77 13.47
CA LEU A 280 -3.06 -17.38 12.16
C LEU A 280 -1.97 -16.66 11.35
N ILE A 281 -1.55 -15.47 11.80
CA ILE A 281 -0.59 -14.60 11.10
C ILE A 281 0.42 -13.98 12.07
N ASP A 282 1.63 -13.73 11.56
CA ASP A 282 2.72 -13.07 12.27
C ASP A 282 2.89 -11.61 11.85
N TYR A 283 2.37 -11.23 10.68
CA TYR A 283 2.39 -9.84 10.19
C TYR A 283 1.09 -9.45 9.46
N ILE A 284 0.33 -8.50 10.01
CA ILE A 284 -0.78 -7.84 9.28
C ILE A 284 -0.25 -6.67 8.43
N ARG A 285 -0.74 -6.52 7.20
CA ARG A 285 -0.13 -5.67 6.15
C ARG A 285 -0.94 -4.47 5.68
N THR A 286 -2.06 -4.20 6.33
CA THR A 286 -2.93 -3.02 6.14
C THR A 286 -2.15 -1.68 6.07
N THR A 287 -2.57 -0.78 5.19
CA THR A 287 -1.95 0.55 4.98
C THR A 287 -2.83 1.67 5.55
N LEU A 288 -2.24 2.85 5.81
CA LEU A 288 -3.02 4.05 6.17
C LEU A 288 -4.10 4.35 5.13
N THR A 289 -3.71 4.41 3.84
CA THR A 289 -4.60 4.82 2.75
C THR A 289 -5.79 3.88 2.64
N HIS A 290 -5.62 2.58 2.84
CA HIS A 290 -6.69 1.62 2.56
C HIS A 290 -7.49 1.21 3.81
N ALA A 291 -6.90 1.23 5.01
CA ALA A 291 -7.52 0.73 6.25
C ALA A 291 -8.06 1.82 7.21
N GLY A 292 -8.52 2.96 6.69
CA GLY A 292 -9.21 4.00 7.47
C GLY A 292 -8.29 5.01 8.17
N GLY A 293 -7.11 5.27 7.60
CA GLY A 293 -6.19 6.29 8.10
C GLY A 293 -5.52 5.91 9.42
N ILE A 294 -5.03 6.93 10.11
CA ILE A 294 -4.32 6.82 11.39
C ILE A 294 -5.28 6.32 12.47
N THR A 295 -6.50 6.87 12.52
CA THR A 295 -7.53 6.46 13.49
C THR A 295 -7.96 5.01 13.26
N GLY A 296 -8.22 4.61 12.01
CA GLY A 296 -8.60 3.23 11.67
C GLY A 296 -7.48 2.21 11.94
N CYS A 297 -6.23 2.54 11.58
CA CYS A 297 -5.08 1.66 11.84
C CYS A 297 -4.68 1.59 13.32
N ALA A 298 -4.94 2.64 14.11
CA ALA A 298 -4.70 2.64 15.55
C ALA A 298 -5.77 1.86 16.34
N ALA A 299 -6.96 1.67 15.75
CA ALA A 299 -8.04 0.86 16.31
C ALA A 299 -7.90 -0.65 16.03
N LEU A 300 -6.89 -1.08 15.26
CA LEU A 300 -6.52 -2.50 15.17
C LEU A 300 -6.17 -3.05 16.56
N PRO A 301 -6.43 -4.33 16.86
CA PRO A 301 -6.22 -4.88 18.21
C PRO A 301 -4.79 -4.66 18.70
N ILE A 302 -4.63 -4.47 20.01
CA ILE A 302 -3.30 -4.60 20.64
C ILE A 302 -2.88 -6.05 20.45
N LEU A 303 -2.05 -6.28 19.44
CA LEU A 303 -1.68 -7.62 19.00
C LEU A 303 -1.03 -8.41 20.14
N PRO A 304 -1.29 -9.73 20.23
CA PRO A 304 -0.46 -10.60 21.05
C PRO A 304 0.99 -10.48 20.61
N ARG A 305 1.96 -10.66 21.53
CA ARG A 305 3.40 -10.40 21.27
C ARG A 305 3.98 -11.16 20.06
N SER A 306 3.30 -12.21 19.61
CA SER A 306 3.57 -13.01 18.41
C SER A 306 3.37 -12.22 17.10
N THR A 307 2.28 -11.45 16.98
CA THR A 307 1.93 -10.75 15.74
C THR A 307 2.46 -9.32 15.73
N ARG A 308 2.99 -8.90 14.58
CA ARG A 308 3.44 -7.53 14.26
C ARG A 308 2.60 -6.98 13.10
N CYS A 309 2.84 -5.74 12.67
CA CYS A 309 2.30 -5.24 11.40
C CYS A 309 3.40 -4.57 10.59
N VAL A 310 3.33 -4.73 9.27
CA VAL A 310 4.26 -4.08 8.33
C VAL A 310 3.45 -3.66 7.10
N PRO A 311 3.25 -2.36 6.83
CA PRO A 311 2.44 -1.92 5.71
C PRO A 311 3.08 -2.28 4.35
N VAL A 312 2.27 -2.34 3.31
CA VAL A 312 2.67 -2.75 1.96
C VAL A 312 3.41 -1.65 1.19
N ARG A 313 4.48 -2.05 0.51
CA ARG A 313 5.31 -1.13 -0.29
C ARG A 313 4.84 -1.02 -1.75
N MET A 314 3.64 -0.47 -1.97
CA MET A 314 3.36 0.32 -3.19
C MET A 314 3.74 1.80 -2.95
N GLY A 315 5.02 2.04 -2.63
CA GLY A 315 5.62 3.38 -2.57
C GLY A 315 5.18 4.32 -1.43
N ARG A 316 4.46 3.84 -0.40
CA ARG A 316 3.83 4.69 0.62
C ARG A 316 3.93 4.13 2.07
N PRO A 317 4.51 4.87 3.04
CA PRO A 317 4.58 4.48 4.48
C PRO A 317 3.44 5.08 5.34
N ILE A 318 3.37 4.84 6.69
CA ILE A 318 2.62 5.74 7.60
C ILE A 318 1.83 5.26 8.87
N CYS A 319 1.77 4.02 9.41
CA CYS A 319 1.71 4.00 10.92
C CYS A 319 2.18 2.83 11.91
N ARG A 320 2.34 2.86 14.52
CA ARG A 320 3.22 2.53 15.72
C ARG A 320 3.29 1.12 16.27
N ARG A 321 4.46 0.88 16.89
CA ARG A 321 5.07 -0.36 17.45
C ARG A 321 5.09 -1.56 16.49
N PHE A 322 4.12 -1.65 15.59
CA PHE A 322 4.27 -2.14 14.23
C PHE A 322 5.37 -1.34 13.47
N VAL A 323 5.53 -1.51 12.15
CA VAL A 323 6.47 -0.71 11.33
C VAL A 323 5.83 0.62 10.89
N TRP A 324 6.19 1.71 11.59
CA TRP A 324 5.79 3.11 11.32
C TRP A 324 6.99 3.87 10.75
N PRO A 325 7.21 3.94 9.41
CA PRO A 325 8.41 4.57 8.85
C PRO A 325 8.45 6.07 9.09
N LEU A 326 9.66 6.64 9.24
CA LEU A 326 9.83 8.08 9.44
C LEU A 326 9.28 8.87 8.25
N HIS A 327 8.91 10.14 8.49
CA HIS A 327 8.20 11.08 7.60
C HIS A 327 8.42 10.89 6.07
N TYR A 328 7.64 9.99 5.47
CA TYR A 328 7.25 9.95 4.05
C TYR A 328 8.34 10.21 2.98
N ILE A 329 9.47 9.51 3.06
CA ILE A 329 10.54 9.63 2.05
C ILE A 329 10.28 8.68 0.86
N SER A 330 10.26 9.26 -0.36
CA SER A 330 10.18 8.60 -1.68
C SER A 330 8.98 7.65 -1.87
N THR A 331 7.89 8.05 -2.55
CA THR A 331 7.88 8.75 -3.85
C THR A 331 6.91 9.95 -3.95
N CYS A 332 6.42 10.49 -2.83
CA CYS A 332 5.42 11.58 -2.86
C CYS A 332 6.01 12.93 -3.31
N GLY A 333 5.72 13.35 -4.55
CA GLY A 333 6.14 14.65 -5.09
C GLY A 333 5.61 15.89 -4.34
N CYS A 334 4.72 15.71 -3.37
CA CYS A 334 4.20 16.79 -2.51
C CYS A 334 5.18 17.21 -1.39
N LEU A 335 6.08 16.34 -0.91
CA LEU A 335 6.98 16.70 0.21
C LEU A 335 8.08 17.71 -0.17
N THR A 336 8.38 17.85 -1.47
CA THR A 336 9.36 18.81 -2.00
C THR A 336 9.02 20.28 -1.71
N LEU A 337 7.77 20.56 -1.30
CA LEU A 337 7.32 21.88 -0.82
C LEU A 337 7.53 22.08 0.69
N ALA A 338 7.54 21.01 1.49
CA ALA A 338 7.67 21.10 2.95
C ALA A 338 9.11 21.15 3.44
N CYS A 339 10.02 20.39 2.81
CA CYS A 339 11.45 20.35 3.22
C CYS A 339 12.27 21.57 2.72
N ARG A 340 11.70 22.45 1.89
CA ARG A 340 12.38 23.63 1.32
C ARG A 340 12.63 24.77 2.32
N SER A 341 12.13 24.68 3.55
CA SER A 341 12.39 25.64 4.62
C SER A 341 13.76 25.48 5.29
N LEU A 342 14.48 24.36 5.06
CA LEU A 342 15.79 24.10 5.68
C LEU A 342 17.00 24.54 4.84
N TRP A 343 16.85 24.69 3.52
CA TRP A 343 17.92 25.16 2.62
C TRP A 343 17.35 26.02 1.50
N ALA A 344 17.78 27.28 1.40
CA ALA A 344 17.20 28.28 0.52
C ALA A 344 17.92 28.38 -0.83
N THR A 345 17.15 28.40 -1.93
CA THR A 345 17.39 29.19 -3.18
C THR A 345 16.22 29.00 -4.18
N PRO A 346 16.00 29.94 -5.13
CA PRO A 346 14.64 30.23 -5.63
C PRO A 346 14.25 29.58 -6.98
N ASN A 347 12.98 29.83 -7.34
CA ASN A 347 12.38 29.81 -8.69
C ASN A 347 12.29 28.48 -9.48
N ARG A 348 11.07 27.93 -9.51
CA ARG A 348 10.39 27.42 -10.73
C ARG A 348 8.89 27.20 -10.43
N CYS A 349 8.03 27.98 -11.07
CA CYS A 349 6.57 27.81 -10.96
C CYS A 349 6.08 26.64 -11.83
N TRP A 350 5.21 25.80 -11.29
CA TRP A 350 4.54 24.72 -12.02
C TRP A 350 3.04 25.00 -12.11
N ARG A 351 2.45 24.81 -13.30
CA ARG A 351 1.00 25.02 -13.53
C ARG A 351 0.22 23.76 -13.12
N PHE A 352 -0.74 23.94 -12.23
CA PHE A 352 -1.76 22.92 -11.92
C PHE A 352 -2.98 23.12 -12.83
N SER A 353 -3.50 22.04 -13.42
CA SER A 353 -4.83 22.04 -14.05
C SER A 353 -5.90 21.82 -12.98
N ARG A 354 -6.88 22.73 -12.89
CA ARG A 354 -8.13 22.48 -12.16
C ARG A 354 -9.09 21.71 -13.06
N ILE A 355 -9.77 20.70 -12.52
CA ILE A 355 -10.93 20.10 -13.19
C ILE A 355 -12.13 21.03 -12.97
N THR A 356 -12.29 22.02 -13.85
CA THR A 356 -13.52 22.83 -13.90
C THR A 356 -14.55 22.11 -14.76
N GLY A 357 -15.71 21.79 -14.19
CA GLY A 357 -16.71 20.92 -14.82
C GLY A 357 -17.39 21.53 -16.04
N ARG A 358 -16.84 21.33 -17.24
CA ARG A 358 -17.51 21.60 -18.54
C ARG A 358 -17.01 20.69 -19.67
N SER A 359 -17.33 19.39 -19.57
CA SER A 359 -17.01 18.37 -20.60
C SER A 359 -18.16 17.40 -20.89
N ARG A 360 -19.41 17.90 -20.95
CA ARG A 360 -20.50 17.18 -21.64
C ARG A 360 -20.48 17.53 -23.13
N ARG A 361 -20.70 16.53 -23.98
CA ARG A 361 -20.58 16.51 -25.46
C ARG A 361 -19.13 16.44 -25.98
N LEU A 362 -18.66 15.23 -26.30
CA LEU A 362 -17.78 14.95 -27.46
C LEU A 362 -17.69 13.45 -27.82
N TYR A 363 -18.82 12.72 -27.76
CA TYR A 363 -18.93 11.31 -28.21
C TYR A 363 -20.34 11.03 -28.76
N ALA A 364 -20.68 11.54 -29.95
CA ALA A 364 -21.97 11.29 -30.59
C ALA A 364 -22.01 11.67 -32.11
N SER A 365 -21.12 11.12 -32.95
CA SER A 365 -21.22 11.32 -34.42
C SER A 365 -20.55 10.23 -35.26
N GLY A 366 -20.79 8.96 -34.95
CA GLY A 366 -20.49 7.86 -35.88
C GLY A 366 -21.63 7.66 -36.86
N ARG A 367 -21.52 8.18 -38.10
CA ARG A 367 -22.41 7.83 -39.22
C ARG A 367 -21.61 7.56 -40.48
N GLN A 368 -22.07 6.56 -41.22
CA GLN A 368 -21.47 6.12 -42.48
C GLN A 368 -21.79 7.10 -43.61
N ALA A 369 -20.85 7.23 -44.55
CA ALA A 369 -21.12 7.62 -45.93
C ALA A 369 -20.27 6.73 -46.85
N ARG A 370 -20.82 6.36 -48.00
CA ARG A 370 -20.16 5.60 -49.09
C ARG A 370 -20.10 6.49 -50.34
N THR A 371 -19.32 6.04 -51.33
CA THR A 371 -19.39 6.38 -52.78
C THR A 371 -19.06 7.82 -53.21
N GLY A 372 -18.41 7.94 -54.38
CA GLY A 372 -17.92 9.20 -54.96
C GLY A 372 -16.45 9.46 -54.60
N HIS A 373 -15.50 9.50 -55.54
CA HIS A 373 -15.63 9.32 -56.99
C HIS A 373 -14.42 8.58 -57.59
#